data_AF-A0A4Y2PCT5-F1
#
_entry.id   AF-A0A4Y2PCT5-F1
#
_cell.length_a   1.000
_cell.length_b   1.000
_cell.length_c   1.000
_cell.angle_alpha   90.00
_cell.angle_beta   90.00
_cell.angle_gamma   90.00
#
_symmetry.space_group_name_H-M   'P 1'
#
loop_
_entity.id
_entity.type
_entity.pdbx_description
1 polymer ?
#
loop_
_entity_poly.entity_id
_entity_poly.type
_entity_poly.pdbx_seq_one_letter_code
_entity_poly.pdbx_strand_id
1 'polypeptide(L)'
;MFSPLRSWRQKVGDPKRNEASSECDDDIECHGRGDKNCGPYLISYLYWVDGGELGGDFEKCVTYRPCAEATIRGYMNKWASDCNGDKRVDCYDYARIHKTGGPSCNSTWVLTTDYWMRFEACYSLMT
;
A
#
# COMPACT_ATOMS: atom_id res chain seq x y z
N MET A 1 23.47 -3.93 -21.31
CA MET A 1 22.70 -4.95 -20.56
C MET A 1 21.82 -4.23 -19.55
N PHE A 2 20.55 -4.04 -19.88
CA PHE A 2 19.56 -3.45 -18.97
C PHE A 2 19.14 -4.53 -17.98
N SER A 3 19.37 -4.29 -16.68
CA SER A 3 18.94 -5.20 -15.62
C SER A 3 17.40 -5.25 -15.57
N PRO A 4 16.76 -6.43 -15.65
CA PRO A 4 15.29 -6.57 -15.72
C PRO A 4 14.53 -5.98 -14.52
N LEU A 5 15.23 -5.65 -13.43
CA LEU A 5 14.65 -5.19 -12.16
C LEU A 5 14.32 -3.69 -12.11
N ARG A 6 14.76 -2.88 -13.08
CA ARG A 6 14.47 -1.42 -13.11
C ARG A 6 13.14 -1.05 -13.76
N SER A 7 12.52 -1.96 -14.53
CA SER A 7 11.34 -1.67 -15.33
C SER A 7 10.01 -1.66 -14.55
N TRP A 8 9.97 -2.19 -13.32
CA TRP A 8 8.73 -2.29 -12.53
C TRP A 8 8.58 -1.20 -11.45
N ARG A 9 9.69 -0.57 -11.00
CA ARG A 9 9.72 0.44 -9.91
C ARG A 9 9.10 1.80 -10.26
N GLN A 10 8.76 2.03 -11.53
CA GLN A 10 8.33 3.33 -12.06
C GLN A 10 6.86 3.35 -12.50
N LYS A 11 6.11 2.27 -12.28
CA LYS A 11 4.68 2.28 -12.56
C LYS A 11 3.96 2.94 -11.39
N VAL A 12 3.21 3.99 -11.70
CA VAL A 12 2.24 4.61 -10.79
C VAL A 12 1.47 3.49 -10.09
N GLY A 13 1.62 3.42 -8.76
CA GLY A 13 0.99 2.39 -7.94
C GLY A 13 1.70 1.08 -7.73
N ASP A 14 3.04 1.06 -7.80
CA ASP A 14 3.82 -0.07 -7.31
C ASP A 14 3.53 -0.34 -5.81
N PRO A 15 2.94 -1.51 -5.47
CA PRO A 15 2.62 -1.86 -4.09
C PRO A 15 3.82 -1.85 -3.15
N LYS A 16 5.05 -2.04 -3.66
CA LYS A 16 6.27 -2.05 -2.84
C LYS A 16 6.49 -0.78 -2.02
N ARG A 17 5.95 0.36 -2.47
CA ARG A 17 6.04 1.61 -1.70
C ARG A 17 5.21 1.61 -0.41
N ASN A 18 4.25 0.69 -0.29
CA ASN A 18 3.44 0.51 0.91
C ASN A 18 4.13 -0.31 2.02
N GLU A 19 5.34 -0.84 1.78
CA GLU A 19 6.17 -1.51 2.80
C GLU A 19 6.54 -0.57 3.96
N ALA A 20 6.43 0.75 3.77
CA ALA A 20 6.55 1.72 4.85
C ALA A 20 5.55 1.47 6.00
N SER A 21 4.46 0.72 5.76
CA SER A 21 3.53 0.26 6.79
C SER A 21 4.18 -0.68 7.80
N SER A 22 5.04 -1.61 7.35
CA SER A 22 5.68 -2.63 8.17
C SER A 22 7.13 -2.31 8.53
N GLU A 23 7.62 -1.11 8.21
CA GLU A 23 9.06 -0.82 8.25
C GLU A 23 9.88 -1.69 7.28
N CYS A 24 9.29 -2.13 6.17
CA CYS A 24 9.87 -3.09 5.23
C CYS A 24 10.16 -4.46 5.85
N ASP A 25 9.46 -4.82 6.93
CA ASP A 25 9.48 -6.15 7.50
C ASP A 25 8.50 -7.06 6.72
N ASP A 26 9.03 -8.17 6.20
CA ASP A 26 8.31 -9.18 5.42
C ASP A 26 7.69 -10.29 6.29
N ASP A 27 8.11 -10.40 7.54
CA ASP A 27 7.74 -11.47 8.46
C ASP A 27 6.65 -11.03 9.47
N ILE A 28 5.96 -9.92 9.18
CA ILE A 28 4.87 -9.44 10.03
C ILE A 28 3.67 -10.40 9.98
N GLU A 29 3.45 -11.08 11.09
CA GLU A 29 2.21 -11.78 11.36
C GLU A 29 1.03 -10.82 11.60
N CYS A 30 -0.17 -11.35 11.49
CA CYS A 30 -1.39 -10.62 11.82
C CYS A 30 -1.40 -10.13 13.28
N HIS A 31 -1.60 -8.83 13.48
CA HIS A 31 -1.67 -8.25 14.82
C HIS A 31 -2.78 -7.20 14.93
N GLY A 32 -3.18 -6.91 16.18
CA GLY A 32 -4.31 -6.05 16.52
C GLY A 32 -5.38 -6.79 17.34
N ARG A 33 -6.00 -6.09 18.29
CA ARG A 33 -7.19 -6.61 19.00
C ARG A 33 -8.43 -6.09 18.26
N GLY A 34 -9.07 -6.93 17.44
CA GLY A 34 -10.21 -6.54 16.61
C GLY A 34 -9.89 -6.65 15.12
N ASP A 35 -9.98 -5.53 14.39
CA ASP A 35 -9.56 -5.46 12.98
C ASP A 35 -8.07 -5.77 12.88
N LYS A 36 -7.75 -7.00 12.45
CA LYS A 36 -6.37 -7.45 12.29
C LYS A 36 -5.77 -6.84 11.04
N ASN A 37 -4.54 -6.35 11.16
CA ASN A 37 -3.70 -5.96 10.03
C ASN A 37 -2.60 -6.99 9.87
N CYS A 38 -2.34 -7.41 8.65
CA CYS A 38 -1.52 -8.58 8.38
C CYS A 38 -0.48 -8.34 7.28
N GLY A 39 0.66 -9.04 7.41
CA GLY A 39 1.67 -9.15 6.37
C GLY A 39 2.50 -7.87 6.15
N PRO A 40 3.36 -7.88 5.12
CA PRO A 40 4.32 -6.80 4.82
C PRO A 40 3.70 -5.44 4.52
N TYR A 41 2.38 -5.39 4.32
CA TYR A 41 1.68 -4.16 3.96
C TYR A 41 0.62 -3.77 4.99
N LEU A 42 0.54 -4.48 6.14
CA LEU A 42 -0.47 -4.26 7.18
C LEU A 42 -1.91 -4.17 6.62
N ILE A 43 -2.25 -5.07 5.69
CA ILE A 43 -3.55 -5.07 5.02
C ILE A 43 -4.61 -5.53 6.03
N SER A 44 -5.72 -4.79 6.13
CA SER A 44 -6.87 -5.16 6.94
C SER A 44 -7.85 -6.03 6.15
N TYR A 45 -8.76 -6.72 6.86
CA TYR A 45 -9.77 -7.56 6.20
C TYR A 45 -10.63 -6.79 5.20
N LEU A 46 -11.15 -5.61 5.57
CA LEU A 46 -11.97 -4.79 4.67
C LEU A 46 -11.19 -4.29 3.45
N TYR A 47 -9.89 -4.00 3.63
CA TYR A 47 -9.01 -3.66 2.52
C TYR A 47 -8.90 -4.84 1.55
N TRP A 48 -8.72 -6.06 2.06
CA TRP A 48 -8.67 -7.27 1.23
C TRP A 48 -9.99 -7.54 0.49
N VAL A 49 -11.13 -7.31 1.15
CA VAL A 49 -12.45 -7.40 0.52
C VAL A 49 -12.57 -6.44 -0.66
N ASP A 50 -12.23 -5.18 -0.44
CA ASP A 50 -12.24 -4.16 -1.49
C ASP A 50 -11.18 -4.39 -2.58
N GLY A 51 -10.12 -5.13 -2.25
CA GLY A 51 -9.07 -5.57 -3.16
C GLY A 51 -9.45 -6.79 -4.02
N GLY A 52 -10.65 -7.36 -3.82
CA GLY A 52 -11.18 -8.43 -4.64
C GLY A 52 -11.12 -9.83 -4.02
N GLU A 53 -10.92 -9.93 -2.69
CA GLU A 53 -11.03 -11.19 -1.93
C GLU A 53 -10.13 -12.32 -2.49
N LEU A 54 -8.91 -11.95 -2.90
CA LEU A 54 -8.01 -12.86 -3.58
C LEU A 54 -7.54 -14.02 -2.67
N GLY A 55 -7.34 -15.19 -3.26
CA GLY A 55 -6.78 -16.36 -2.58
C GLY A 55 -7.74 -17.11 -1.65
N GLY A 56 -8.97 -16.61 -1.45
CA GLY A 56 -10.03 -17.29 -0.69
C GLY A 56 -9.81 -17.35 0.83
N ASP A 57 -8.67 -16.85 1.32
CA ASP A 57 -8.31 -16.79 2.73
C ASP A 57 -7.48 -15.51 2.95
N PHE A 58 -8.03 -14.62 3.78
CA PHE A 58 -7.46 -13.31 4.04
C PHE A 58 -6.02 -13.42 4.56
N GLU A 59 -5.80 -14.11 5.68
CA GLU A 59 -4.50 -14.14 6.35
C GLU A 59 -3.44 -14.80 5.45
N LYS A 60 -3.78 -15.91 4.77
CA LYS A 60 -2.86 -16.57 3.83
C LYS A 60 -2.51 -15.71 2.64
N CYS A 61 -3.47 -14.97 2.08
CA CYS A 61 -3.21 -14.13 0.93
C CYS A 61 -2.31 -12.95 1.31
N VAL A 62 -2.66 -12.21 2.37
CA VAL A 62 -1.98 -10.93 2.67
C VAL A 62 -0.62 -11.11 3.34
N THR A 63 -0.31 -12.29 3.88
CA THR A 63 1.04 -12.67 4.32
C THR A 63 1.90 -13.21 3.17
N TYR A 64 1.29 -13.64 2.05
CA TYR A 64 2.01 -14.03 0.84
C TYR A 64 2.18 -12.85 -0.11
N ARG A 65 3.40 -12.32 -0.19
CA ARG A 65 3.75 -11.08 -0.92
C ARG A 65 3.09 -10.94 -2.32
N PRO A 66 3.13 -11.92 -3.25
CA PRO A 66 2.45 -11.77 -4.53
C PRO A 66 0.92 -11.59 -4.45
N CYS A 67 0.25 -12.25 -3.50
CA CYS A 67 -1.19 -12.11 -3.31
C CYS A 67 -1.53 -10.78 -2.59
N ALA A 68 -0.70 -10.36 -1.64
CA ALA A 68 -0.80 -9.06 -1.00
C ALA A 68 -0.63 -7.90 -2.00
N GLU A 69 0.39 -7.96 -2.87
CA GLU A 69 0.61 -6.98 -3.93
C GLU A 69 -0.57 -6.94 -4.91
N ALA A 70 -1.15 -8.10 -5.27
CA ALA A 70 -2.34 -8.16 -6.12
C ALA A 70 -3.57 -7.54 -5.43
N THR A 71 -3.73 -7.76 -4.13
CA THR A 71 -4.79 -7.15 -3.30
C THR A 71 -4.68 -5.63 -3.30
N ILE A 72 -3.47 -5.09 -3.12
CA ILE A 72 -3.21 -3.64 -3.21
C ILE A 72 -3.58 -3.11 -4.59
N ARG A 73 -3.19 -3.79 -5.67
CA ARG A 73 -3.58 -3.35 -7.03
C ARG A 73 -5.09 -3.33 -7.21
N GLY A 74 -5.80 -4.35 -6.72
CA GLY A 74 -7.27 -4.38 -6.72
C GLY A 74 -7.89 -3.21 -5.94
N TYR A 75 -7.35 -2.93 -4.76
CA TYR A 75 -7.82 -1.83 -3.91
C TYR A 75 -7.58 -0.47 -4.58
N MET A 76 -6.42 -0.27 -5.21
CA MET A 76 -6.12 0.94 -5.97
C MET A 76 -7.02 1.07 -7.20
N ASN A 77 -7.33 -0.02 -7.91
CA ASN A 77 -8.31 0.03 -9.01
C ASN A 77 -9.69 0.52 -8.56
N LYS A 78 -10.07 0.24 -7.30
CA LYS A 78 -11.35 0.70 -6.72
C LYS A 78 -11.29 2.16 -6.23
N TRP A 79 -10.18 2.56 -5.62
CA TRP A 79 -10.12 3.81 -4.83
C TRP A 79 -9.17 4.89 -5.38
N ALA A 80 -8.41 4.62 -6.44
CA ALA A 80 -7.48 5.58 -7.04
C ALA A 80 -8.19 6.90 -7.36
N SER A 81 -7.69 7.98 -6.77
CA SER A 81 -8.20 9.34 -6.90
C SER A 81 -7.09 10.33 -6.62
N ASP A 82 -7.24 11.56 -7.11
CA ASP A 82 -6.35 12.68 -6.79
C ASP A 82 -6.68 13.15 -5.36
N CYS A 83 -5.82 12.79 -4.42
CA CYS A 83 -6.05 13.02 -3.01
C CYS A 83 -5.48 14.37 -2.55
N ASN A 84 -4.43 14.85 -3.22
CA ASN A 84 -3.70 16.07 -2.85
C ASN A 84 -4.10 17.32 -3.67
N GLY A 85 -4.91 17.15 -4.72
CA GLY A 85 -5.43 18.20 -5.58
C GLY A 85 -4.43 18.70 -6.64
N ASP A 86 -3.37 17.95 -6.94
CA ASP A 86 -2.33 18.35 -7.88
C ASP A 86 -2.64 17.99 -9.35
N LYS A 87 -3.82 17.40 -9.59
CA LYS A 87 -4.34 16.94 -10.88
C LYS A 87 -3.61 15.71 -11.44
N ARG A 88 -2.89 14.99 -10.59
CA ARG A 88 -2.29 13.70 -10.91
C ARG A 88 -2.85 12.66 -9.94
N VAL A 89 -2.78 11.42 -10.39
CA VAL A 89 -3.03 10.26 -9.55
C VAL A 89 -1.72 9.51 -9.55
N ASP A 90 -0.94 9.64 -8.49
CA ASP A 90 0.43 9.15 -8.43
C ASP A 90 0.76 8.37 -7.15
N CYS A 91 2.06 8.18 -6.88
CA CYS A 91 2.50 7.41 -5.72
C CYS A 91 2.14 8.09 -4.39
N TYR A 92 2.08 9.42 -4.34
CA TYR A 92 1.65 10.15 -3.15
C TYR A 92 0.18 9.84 -2.84
N ASP A 93 -0.68 9.85 -3.85
CA ASP A 93 -2.09 9.50 -3.67
C ASP A 93 -2.27 8.07 -3.20
N TYR A 94 -1.52 7.13 -3.78
CA TYR A 94 -1.66 5.72 -3.44
C TYR A 94 -1.17 5.43 -2.02
N ALA A 95 -0.10 6.09 -1.57
CA ALA A 95 0.35 5.99 -0.19
C ALA A 95 -0.70 6.55 0.79
N ARG A 96 -1.35 7.67 0.43
CA ARG A 96 -2.46 8.22 1.24
C ARG A 96 -3.63 7.25 1.28
N ILE A 97 -4.11 6.79 0.13
CA ILE A 97 -5.20 5.80 0.01
C ILE A 97 -4.90 4.54 0.83
N HIS A 98 -3.66 4.03 0.75
CA HIS A 98 -3.27 2.84 1.48
C HIS A 98 -3.35 3.04 3.00
N LYS A 99 -2.84 4.18 3.50
CA LYS A 99 -2.76 4.43 4.94
C LYS A 99 -4.05 4.94 5.57
N THR A 100 -4.82 5.75 4.85
CA THR A 100 -6.05 6.37 5.35
C THR A 100 -7.30 5.58 5.01
N GLY A 101 -7.22 4.65 4.06
CA GLY A 101 -8.37 4.09 3.37
C GLY A 101 -8.85 4.99 2.22
N GLY A 102 -9.44 4.37 1.19
CA GLY A 102 -9.88 5.03 -0.04
C GLY A 102 -10.76 6.26 0.14
N PRO A 103 -11.89 6.17 0.87
CA PRO A 103 -12.80 7.32 1.08
C PRO A 103 -12.18 8.53 1.78
N SER A 104 -11.07 8.32 2.51
CA SER A 104 -10.49 9.33 3.41
C SER A 104 -9.12 9.81 2.94
N CYS A 105 -8.73 9.56 1.69
CA CYS A 105 -7.39 9.86 1.20
C CYS A 105 -7.02 11.35 1.21
N ASN A 106 -8.01 12.24 1.21
CA ASN A 106 -7.79 13.69 1.37
C ASN A 106 -7.41 14.12 2.80
N SER A 107 -7.47 13.20 3.77
CA SER A 107 -7.09 13.48 5.16
C SER A 107 -5.62 13.86 5.25
N THR A 108 -5.31 14.87 6.04
CA THR A 108 -3.93 15.39 6.20
C THR A 108 -3.19 14.80 7.40
N TRP A 109 -3.88 14.08 8.30
CA TRP A 109 -3.24 13.45 9.47
C TRP A 109 -2.14 12.47 9.08
N VAL A 110 -2.25 11.84 7.90
CA VAL A 110 -1.24 10.92 7.39
C VAL A 110 0.12 11.61 7.22
N LEU A 111 0.13 12.89 6.85
CA LEU A 111 1.35 13.65 6.51
C LEU A 111 2.29 13.83 7.71
N THR A 112 1.79 13.67 8.93
CA THR A 112 2.57 13.79 10.17
C THR A 112 2.87 12.43 10.82
N THR A 113 2.63 11.32 10.12
CA THR A 113 2.90 9.97 10.64
C THR A 113 4.30 9.48 10.29
N ASP A 114 4.83 8.57 11.10
CA ASP A 114 6.09 7.87 10.79
C ASP A 114 6.02 7.13 9.46
N TYR A 115 4.84 6.59 9.11
CA TYR A 115 4.57 6.00 7.80
C TYR A 115 4.89 6.98 6.67
N TRP A 116 4.39 8.22 6.74
CA TRP A 116 4.58 9.21 5.69
C TRP A 116 6.02 9.67 5.58
N MET A 117 6.68 9.94 6.72
CA MET A 117 8.10 10.29 6.74
C MET A 117 8.97 9.20 6.08
N ARG A 118 8.67 7.92 6.37
CA ARG A 118 9.38 6.78 5.77
C ARG A 118 9.08 6.66 4.28
N PHE A 119 7.81 6.78 3.89
CA PHE A 119 7.40 6.79 2.49
C PHE A 119 8.14 7.87 1.70
N GLU A 120 8.19 9.11 2.20
CA GLU A 120 8.90 10.22 1.55
C GLU A 120 10.41 9.99 1.49
N ALA A 121 11.03 9.45 2.54
CA ALA A 121 12.44 9.08 2.52
C ALA A 121 12.72 8.02 1.45
N CYS A 122 11.88 6.99 1.33
CA CYS A 122 12.01 5.97 0.30
C CYS A 122 11.74 6.52 -1.12
N TYR A 123 10.78 7.42 -1.27
CA TYR A 123 10.39 7.98 -2.56
C TYR A 123 11.43 8.99 -3.09
N SER A 124 11.92 9.88 -2.24
CA SER A 124 12.90 10.92 -2.58
C SER A 124 14.28 10.37 -2.96
N LEU A 125 14.64 9.16 -2.50
CA LEU A 125 15.84 8.45 -2.92
C LEU A 125 15.71 7.75 -4.29
N MET A 126 14.51 7.77 -4.90
CA MET A 126 14.22 7.13 -6.19
C MET A 126 13.89 8.13 -7.32
N THR A 127 13.90 9.43 -7.03
CA THR A 127 13.78 10.55 -7.99
C THR A 127 15.14 11.08 -8.37
#